data_AF-D3H878-F1
#
_entry.id   AF-D3H878-F1
#
_cell.length_a   1.000
_cell.length_b   1.000
_cell.length_c   1.000
_cell.angle_alpha   90.00
_cell.angle_beta   90.00
_cell.angle_gamma   90.00
#
_symmetry.space_group_name_H-M   'P 1'
#
loop_
_entity.id
_entity.type
_entity.pdbx_description
1 polymer ?
#
loop_
_entity_poly.entity_id
_entity_poly.type
_entity_poly.pdbx_seq_one_letter_code
_entity_poly.pdbx_strand_id
1 'polypeptide(L)' 'MKKNILKSKGITGLSKMKTADLDQALHDHFSEEELASFFSIRGYKLTPKGERILEQYQDIVDRHPKKNL' A
#
# COMPACT_ATOMS: atom_id res chain seq x y z
N MET A 1 -7.73 -3.84 12.73
CA MET A 1 -7.34 -4.56 11.50
C MET A 1 -5.86 -4.93 11.50
N LYS A 2 -4.92 -3.97 11.53
CA LYS A 2 -3.46 -4.21 11.56
C LYS A 2 -3.01 -5.26 12.60
N LYS A 3 -3.47 -5.12 13.85
CA LYS A 3 -3.19 -6.10 14.93
C LYS A 3 -3.70 -7.52 14.64
N ASN A 4 -4.80 -7.68 13.89
CA ASN A 4 -5.36 -8.99 13.59
C ASN A 4 -4.55 -9.70 12.49
N ILE A 5 -4.06 -8.94 11.51
CA ILE A 5 -3.14 -9.41 10.47
C ILE A 5 -1.82 -9.87 11.14
N LEU A 6 -1.24 -9.04 12.01
CA LEU A 6 -0.04 -9.43 12.75
C LEU A 6 -0.27 -10.67 13.65
N LYS A 7 -1.46 -10.81 14.26
CA LYS A 7 -1.83 -12.00 15.03
C LYS A 7 -1.95 -13.26 14.18
N SER A 8 -2.43 -13.19 12.94
CA SER A 8 -2.54 -14.38 12.09
C SER A 8 -1.18 -14.97 11.74
N LYS A 9 -0.10 -14.18 11.85
CA LYS A 9 1.30 -14.63 11.70
C LYS A 9 1.97 -14.95 13.04
N GLY A 10 1.23 -14.92 14.15
CA GLY A 10 1.72 -15.29 15.48
C GLY A 10 2.50 -14.20 16.23
N ILE A 11 2.44 -12.93 15.79
CA ILE A 11 3.16 -11.83 16.44
C ILE A 11 2.48 -11.47 17.77
N THR A 12 3.27 -11.50 18.85
CA THR A 12 2.83 -11.20 20.22
C THR A 12 3.27 -9.79 20.65
N GLY A 13 2.79 -9.29 21.79
CA GLY A 13 3.19 -7.95 22.29
C GLY A 13 2.47 -6.74 21.66
N LEU A 14 1.49 -6.97 20.78
CA LEU A 14 0.78 -5.94 20.02
C LEU A 14 -0.04 -4.93 20.87
N SER A 15 -0.26 -5.20 22.15
CA SER A 15 -1.00 -4.29 23.05
C SER A 15 -0.19 -3.04 23.40
N LYS A 16 1.15 -3.13 23.42
CA LYS A 16 2.06 -2.02 23.78
C LYS A 16 2.57 -1.22 22.58
N MET A 17 2.43 -1.76 21.36
CA MET A 17 2.90 -1.12 20.14
C MET A 17 2.06 0.11 19.76
N LYS A 18 2.74 1.19 19.39
CA LYS A 18 2.11 2.39 18.81
C LYS A 18 1.73 2.12 17.36
N THR A 19 0.92 3.01 16.78
CA THR A 19 0.46 2.88 15.39
C THR A 19 1.64 2.80 14.40
N ALA A 20 2.69 3.59 14.61
CA ALA A 20 3.90 3.56 13.79
C ALA A 20 4.62 2.21 13.88
N ASP A 21 4.74 1.64 15.09
CA ASP A 21 5.39 0.34 15.30
C ASP A 21 4.60 -0.79 14.64
N LEU A 22 3.26 -0.69 14.61
CA LEU A 22 2.40 -1.66 13.92
C LEU A 22 2.57 -1.58 12.39
N ASP A 23 2.79 -0.38 11.85
CA ASP A 23 3.05 -0.19 10.43
C ASP A 23 4.43 -0.72 10.02
N GLN A 24 5.43 -0.47 10.86
CA GLN A 24 6.75 -1.05 10.67
C GLN A 24 6.71 -2.58 10.75
N ALA A 25 6.03 -3.14 11.76
CA ALA A 25 5.89 -4.60 11.90
C ALA A 25 5.14 -5.24 10.71
N LEU A 26 4.19 -4.54 10.10
CA LEU A 26 3.55 -5.01 8.88
C LEU A 26 4.52 -5.02 7.70
N HIS A 27 5.33 -3.97 7.54
CA HIS A 27 6.36 -3.93 6.49
C HIS A 27 7.47 -4.97 6.68
N ASP A 28 7.89 -5.23 7.91
CA ASP A 28 9.00 -6.15 8.20
C ASP A 28 8.58 -7.63 8.10
N HIS A 29 7.32 -7.94 8.45
CA HIS A 29 6.87 -9.31 8.56
C HIS A 29 5.96 -9.79 7.43
N PHE A 30 5.47 -8.92 6.56
CA PHE A 30 4.57 -9.32 5.47
C PHE A 30 5.09 -8.86 4.12
N SER A 31 4.97 -9.74 3.12
CA SER A 31 5.10 -9.33 1.73
C SER A 31 3.81 -8.68 1.21
N GLU A 32 3.92 -7.97 0.09
CA GLU A 32 2.78 -7.32 -0.54
C GLU A 32 1.67 -8.31 -0.94
N GLU A 33 2.05 -9.51 -1.36
CA GLU A 33 1.14 -10.57 -1.78
C GLU A 33 0.38 -11.16 -0.59
N GLU A 34 1.08 -11.39 0.53
CA GLU A 34 0.46 -11.88 1.76
C GLU A 34 -0.52 -10.86 2.33
N LEU A 35 -0.16 -9.56 2.31
CA LEU A 35 -1.04 -8.50 2.76
C LEU A 35 -2.29 -8.39 1.87
N ALA A 36 -2.13 -8.57 0.55
CA ALA A 36 -3.23 -8.48 -0.40
C ALA A 36 -4.37 -9.46 -0.10
N SER A 37 -4.07 -10.64 0.45
CA SER A 37 -5.10 -11.62 0.84
C SER A 37 -6.05 -11.12 1.93
N PHE A 38 -5.66 -10.11 2.71
CA PHE A 38 -6.49 -9.54 3.78
C PHE A 38 -7.43 -8.42 3.32
N PHE A 39 -7.32 -7.99 2.06
CA PHE A 39 -8.12 -6.90 1.50
C PHE A 39 -8.88 -7.37 0.25
N SER A 40 -10.21 -7.16 0.22
CA SER A 40 -11.02 -7.48 -0.96
C SER A 40 -10.69 -6.58 -2.15
N ILE A 41 -10.36 -5.31 -1.89
CA ILE A 41 -9.92 -4.33 -2.90
C ILE A 41 -8.77 -3.54 -2.29
N ARG A 42 -7.54 -3.76 -2.81
CA ARG A 42 -6.32 -3.09 -2.32
C ARG A 42 -6.12 -1.71 -2.95
N GLY A 43 -6.63 -1.51 -4.16
CA GLY A 43 -6.52 -0.25 -4.89
C GLY A 43 -6.84 -0.43 -6.36
N TYR A 44 -6.82 0.68 -7.10
CA TYR A 44 -6.93 0.67 -8.56
C TYR A 44 -5.53 0.68 -9.16
N LYS A 45 -5.30 -0.23 -10.11
CA LYS A 45 -4.09 -0.22 -10.93
C LYS A 45 -4.47 0.18 -12.35
N LEU A 46 -3.60 0.93 -13.01
CA LEU A 46 -3.74 1.19 -14.44
C LEU A 46 -3.70 -0.13 -15.22
N THR A 47 -4.51 -0.21 -16.26
CA THR A 47 -4.37 -1.29 -17.24
C THR A 47 -3.15 -1.02 -18.13
N PRO A 48 -2.59 -2.03 -18.82
CA PRO A 48 -1.48 -1.79 -19.75
C PRO A 48 -1.79 -0.75 -20.84
N LYS A 49 -3.06 -0.63 -21.23
CA LYS A 49 -3.53 0.44 -22.13
C LYS A 49 -3.47 1.80 -21.46
N GLY A 50 -3.87 1.90 -20.19
CA GLY A 50 -3.80 3.12 -19.41
C GLY A 50 -2.37 3.59 -19.17
N GLU A 51 -1.43 2.67 -18.93
CA GLU A 51 0.00 2.98 -18.77
C GLU A 51 0.57 3.62 -20.04
N ARG A 52 0.33 3.02 -21.22
CA ARG A 52 0.78 3.59 -22.51
C ARG A 52 0.20 4.97 -22.81
N ILE A 53 -1.07 5.18 -22.49
CA ILE A 53 -1.73 6.48 -22.70
C ILE A 53 -1.10 7.52 -21.77
N LEU A 54 -0.81 7.16 -20.51
CA LEU A 54 -0.17 8.07 -19.57
C LEU A 54 1.22 8.50 -20.05
N GLU A 55 2.03 7.55 -20.54
CA GLU A 55 3.35 7.84 -21.13
C GLU A 55 3.25 8.72 -22.38
N GLN A 56 2.28 8.44 -23.27
CA GLN A 56 2.09 9.18 -24.52
C GLN A 56 1.66 10.64 -24.27
N TYR A 57 0.90 10.90 -23.21
CA TYR A 57 0.34 12.22 -22.90
C TYR A 57 0.89 12.80 -21.59
N GLN A 58 2.17 12.52 -21.30
CA GLN A 58 2.85 13.01 -20.11
C GLN A 58 2.87 14.55 -20.03
N ASP A 59 2.86 15.23 -21.19
CA ASP A 59 2.79 16.68 -21.31
C ASP A 59 1.51 17.31 -20.70
N ILE A 60 0.40 16.56 -20.70
CA ILE A 60 -0.85 16.99 -20.06
C ILE A 60 -0.71 16.94 -18.54
N VAL A 61 -0.05 15.90 -18.03
CA VAL A 61 0.22 15.73 -16.60
C VAL A 61 1.16 16.83 -16.10
N ASP A 62 2.19 17.15 -16.88
CA ASP A 62 3.18 18.17 -16.51
C ASP A 62 2.63 19.60 -16.54
N ARG A 63 1.63 19.86 -17.40
CA ARG A 63 0.90 21.14 -17.40
C ARG A 63 0.01 21.33 -16.17
N HIS A 64 -0.34 20.25 -15.47
CA HIS A 64 -1.18 20.35 -14.29
C HIS A 64 -0.36 20.80 -13.07
N PRO A 65 -0.86 21.75 -12.26
CA PRO A 65 -0.14 22.20 -11.07
C PRO A 65 0.10 21.03 -10.12
N LYS A 66 1.36 20.67 -9.94
CA LYS A 66 1.78 19.62 -9.00
C LYS A 66 1.74 20.19 -7.59
N LYS A 67 1.25 19.41 -6.63
CA LYS A 67 1.41 19.77 -5.22
C LYS A 67 2.91 19.75 -4.91
N ASN A 68 3.42 20.83 -4.34
CA ASN A 68 4.75 20.82 -3.72
C ASN A 68 4.68 19.84 -2.54
N LEU A 69 5.44 18.75 -2.63
CA LEU A 69 5.53 17.74 -1.57
C LEU A 69 6.76 18.03 -0.71
#